data_AF-A0A916YAQ2-F1
#
_entry.id   AF-A0A916YAQ2-F1
#
_cell.length_a   1.000
_cell.length_b   1.000
_cell.length_c   1.000
_cell.angle_alpha   90.00
_cell.angle_beta   90.00
_cell.angle_gamma   90.00
#
_symmetry.space_group_name_H-M   'P 1'
#
loop_
_entity.id
_entity.type
_entity.pdbx_description
1 polymer ?
#
loop_
_entity_poly.entity_id
_entity_poly.type
_entity_poly.pdbx_seq_one_letter_code
_entity_poly.pdbx_strand_id
1 'polypeptide(L)'
;MRIGIYWLLPVATLCAFGGFLVGVGSSPTSDVLYREAPKPAIEKALDGDTILIDGQIIKIRGLDAPEVGTNASCLAEAALGGLAMQHLAGELHNFGETVWELRDVDDRSGRLEGNLVRSDGENIVDLMTINGYAISSEARWEWCKVVPDFDDNQLYPAINVGSGPPSDVKLAYD
;
A
#
# COMPACT_ATOMS: atom_id res chain seq x y z
N MET A 1 63.67 -43.29 71.23
CA MET A 1 64.58 -43.59 70.09
C MET A 1 63.72 -43.70 68.85
N ARG A 2 64.12 -43.08 67.71
CA ARG A 2 63.25 -42.61 66.59
C ARG A 2 62.38 -41.40 67.03
N ILE A 3 62.44 -40.18 66.46
CA ILE A 3 62.62 -39.68 65.06
C ILE A 3 61.43 -40.11 64.18
N GLY A 4 60.63 -39.29 63.50
CA GLY A 4 60.52 -37.81 63.32
C GLY A 4 59.06 -37.48 62.87
N ILE A 5 58.66 -36.38 62.23
CA ILE A 5 59.26 -35.12 61.72
C ILE A 5 58.11 -34.07 61.63
N TYR A 6 58.40 -32.76 61.55
CA TYR A 6 57.40 -31.68 61.42
C TYR A 6 56.77 -31.55 60.02
N TRP A 7 55.52 -31.07 59.94
CA TRP A 7 55.11 -30.04 58.97
C TRP A 7 54.01 -29.12 59.56
N LEU A 8 54.16 -27.82 59.36
CA LEU A 8 53.17 -26.77 59.65
C LEU A 8 52.20 -26.63 58.48
N LEU A 9 50.89 -26.48 58.72
CA LEU A 9 49.99 -25.68 57.87
C LEU A 9 48.80 -25.11 58.70
N PRO A 10 48.14 -24.02 58.26
CA PRO A 10 47.35 -23.15 59.15
C PRO A 10 45.82 -23.26 59.04
N VAL A 11 45.15 -22.72 60.08
CA VAL A 11 43.92 -21.89 60.08
C VAL A 11 42.98 -21.95 58.85
N ALA A 12 41.72 -22.38 59.09
CA ALA A 12 40.50 -21.65 58.64
C ALA A 12 39.18 -22.33 59.10
N THR A 13 38.81 -22.09 60.36
CA THR A 13 37.60 -21.39 60.76
C THR A 13 36.40 -21.25 59.76
N LEU A 14 35.24 -21.76 60.22
CA LEU A 14 33.85 -21.28 60.04
C LEU A 14 32.87 -21.89 59.00
N CYS A 15 31.69 -22.20 59.57
CA CYS A 15 30.33 -22.08 59.05
C CYS A 15 29.86 -22.87 57.81
N ALA A 16 29.19 -23.98 58.11
CA ALA A 16 28.09 -24.46 57.29
C ALA A 16 26.86 -23.55 57.42
N PHE A 17 26.38 -23.06 56.28
CA PHE A 17 24.97 -22.78 55.98
C PHE A 17 24.70 -23.47 54.63
N GLY A 18 23.57 -24.11 54.35
CA GLY A 18 22.30 -24.06 55.05
C GLY A 18 21.17 -23.87 54.04
N GLY A 19 20.88 -24.91 53.23
CA GLY A 19 19.68 -25.02 52.39
C GLY A 19 19.50 -23.99 51.26
N PHE A 20 19.97 -24.31 50.05
CA PHE A 20 19.48 -23.65 48.85
C PHE A 20 18.22 -24.37 48.34
N LEU A 21 17.05 -23.80 48.59
CA LEU A 21 15.80 -24.26 47.98
C LEU A 21 15.80 -23.90 46.49
N VAL A 22 15.90 -24.90 45.62
CA VAL A 22 15.71 -24.72 44.17
C VAL A 22 14.22 -24.51 43.91
N GLY A 23 13.80 -23.25 43.95
CA GLY A 23 12.49 -22.85 43.43
C GLY A 23 12.49 -23.04 41.92
N VAL A 24 11.73 -24.02 41.42
CA VAL A 24 11.45 -24.18 39.99
C VAL A 24 10.49 -23.05 39.59
N GLY A 25 11.05 -21.89 39.29
CA GLY A 25 10.33 -20.80 38.65
C GLY A 25 9.97 -21.21 37.23
N SER A 26 8.72 -21.62 37.02
CA SER A 26 8.16 -21.78 35.68
C SER A 26 8.26 -20.44 34.96
N SER A 27 9.12 -20.36 33.94
CA SER A 27 9.14 -19.20 33.04
C SER A 27 7.72 -18.94 32.53
N PRO A 28 7.18 -17.72 32.67
CA PRO A 28 5.98 -17.37 31.93
C PRO A 28 6.34 -17.42 30.45
N THR A 29 5.85 -18.44 29.74
CA THR A 29 5.84 -18.44 28.27
C THR A 29 5.03 -17.23 27.86
N SER A 30 5.72 -16.22 27.34
CA SER A 30 5.11 -14.98 26.90
C SER A 30 4.37 -15.24 25.59
N ASP A 31 3.14 -15.76 25.70
CA ASP A 31 2.13 -15.72 24.64
C ASP A 31 1.67 -14.27 24.43
N VAL A 32 2.63 -13.42 24.06
CA VAL A 32 2.35 -12.16 23.38
C VAL A 32 1.89 -12.57 21.99
N LEU A 33 0.59 -12.80 21.89
CA LEU A 33 -0.12 -12.78 20.62
C LEU A 33 0.26 -11.46 19.94
N TYR A 34 1.16 -11.55 18.96
CA TYR A 34 1.37 -10.48 17.99
C TYR A 34 0.04 -10.30 17.27
N ARG A 35 -0.79 -9.39 17.78
CA ARG A 35 -1.81 -8.75 16.97
C ARG A 35 -1.06 -8.03 15.87
N GLU A 36 -1.11 -8.62 14.68
CA GLU A 36 -0.72 -7.98 13.44
C GLU A 36 -1.30 -6.57 13.45
N ALA A 37 -0.44 -5.57 13.23
CA ALA A 37 -0.86 -4.18 13.32
C ALA A 37 -2.02 -3.98 12.32
N PRO A 38 -3.08 -3.23 12.68
CA PRO A 38 -4.19 -3.02 11.77
C PRO A 38 -3.63 -2.45 10.48
N LYS A 39 -3.87 -3.16 9.37
CA LYS A 39 -3.44 -2.75 8.05
C LYS A 39 -3.92 -1.32 7.82
N PRO A 40 -3.05 -0.39 7.39
CA PRO A 40 -3.47 1.00 7.27
C PRO A 40 -4.61 1.12 6.27
N ALA A 41 -5.68 1.77 6.70
CA ALA A 41 -6.83 2.04 5.86
C ALA A 41 -6.45 3.15 4.87
N ILE A 42 -6.83 2.97 3.60
CA ILE A 42 -6.62 4.00 2.59
C ILE A 42 -7.54 5.17 2.93
N GLU A 43 -6.96 6.34 3.17
CA GLU A 43 -7.68 7.49 3.72
C GLU A 43 -8.54 8.18 2.67
N LYS A 44 -7.99 8.31 1.44
CA LYS A 44 -8.60 9.11 0.37
C LYS A 44 -7.93 8.85 -0.99
N ALA A 45 -8.72 8.86 -2.07
CA ALA A 45 -8.22 9.10 -3.43
C ALA A 45 -7.93 10.60 -3.65
N LEU A 46 -6.71 10.93 -4.07
CA LEU A 46 -6.28 12.28 -4.44
C LEU A 46 -6.41 12.53 -5.95
N ASP A 47 -6.24 11.47 -6.73
CA ASP A 47 -6.43 11.42 -8.19
C ASP A 47 -6.90 10.00 -8.59
N GLY A 48 -7.14 9.73 -9.87
CA GLY A 48 -7.52 8.40 -10.37
C GLY A 48 -6.41 7.34 -10.29
N ASP A 49 -5.15 7.74 -10.05
CA ASP A 49 -4.00 6.83 -9.86
C ASP A 49 -3.27 7.06 -8.52
N THR A 50 -3.79 7.92 -7.65
CA THR A 50 -3.06 8.47 -6.51
C THR A 50 -3.89 8.43 -5.23
N ILE A 51 -3.34 7.83 -4.18
CA ILE A 51 -3.99 7.66 -2.88
C ILE A 51 -3.20 8.29 -1.73
N LEU A 52 -3.90 8.59 -0.64
CA LEU A 52 -3.36 8.98 0.65
C LEU A 52 -3.53 7.82 1.64
N ILE A 53 -2.46 7.43 2.34
CA ILE A 53 -2.46 6.37 3.35
C ILE A 53 -1.36 6.64 4.39
N ASP A 54 -1.73 6.61 5.68
CA ASP A 54 -0.88 7.05 6.80
C ASP A 54 -0.20 8.42 6.57
N GLY A 55 -0.94 9.37 5.99
CA GLY A 55 -0.42 10.68 5.58
C GLY A 55 0.61 10.68 4.43
N GLN A 56 0.89 9.53 3.82
CA GLN A 56 1.79 9.38 2.68
C GLN A 56 1.03 9.38 1.35
N ILE A 57 1.50 10.16 0.38
CA ILE A 57 0.96 10.19 -0.99
C ILE A 57 1.64 9.09 -1.79
N ILE A 58 0.86 8.14 -2.31
CA ILE A 58 1.36 6.97 -3.03
C ILE A 58 0.68 6.88 -4.40
N LYS A 59 1.48 6.70 -5.45
CA LYS A 59 1.00 6.38 -6.80
C LYS A 59 0.72 4.88 -6.90
N ILE A 60 -0.38 4.53 -7.54
CA ILE A 60 -0.66 3.16 -7.94
C ILE A 60 0.24 2.84 -9.13
N ARG A 61 1.10 1.82 -8.97
CA ARG A 61 2.08 1.42 -9.98
C ARG A 61 1.40 0.84 -11.22
N GLY A 62 1.95 1.12 -12.41
CA GLY A 62 1.39 0.63 -13.67
C GLY A 62 0.02 1.20 -14.03
N LEU A 63 -0.38 2.31 -13.40
CA LEU A 63 -1.62 3.03 -13.64
C LEU A 63 -1.32 4.49 -14.01
N ASP A 64 -1.96 4.98 -15.07
CA ASP A 64 -1.98 6.39 -15.44
C ASP A 64 -3.44 6.85 -15.57
N ALA A 65 -3.80 7.93 -14.88
CA ALA A 65 -5.15 8.49 -14.89
C ALA A 65 -5.11 9.99 -15.19
N PRO A 66 -6.17 10.59 -15.79
CA PRO A 66 -6.21 12.02 -16.07
C PRO A 66 -6.11 12.85 -14.78
N GLU A 67 -5.25 13.88 -14.74
CA GLU A 67 -5.00 14.65 -13.50
C GLU A 67 -6.24 15.48 -13.06
N VAL A 68 -6.39 15.69 -11.76
CA VAL A 68 -7.44 16.53 -11.17
C VAL A 68 -7.06 18.01 -11.11
N GLY A 69 -8.00 18.88 -11.49
CA GLY A 69 -7.98 20.30 -11.14
C GLY A 69 -6.84 21.09 -11.77
N THR A 70 -5.99 21.73 -10.95
CA THR A 70 -4.88 22.58 -11.42
C THR A 70 -3.66 21.80 -11.92
N ASN A 71 -3.61 20.48 -11.69
CA ASN A 71 -2.54 19.63 -12.20
C ASN A 71 -2.80 19.20 -13.65
N ALA A 72 -4.06 19.29 -14.10
CA ALA A 72 -4.46 19.00 -15.46
C ALA A 72 -3.89 20.01 -16.47
N SER A 73 -3.47 19.49 -17.62
CA SER A 73 -2.98 20.26 -18.76
C SER A 73 -4.10 20.98 -19.52
N CYS A 74 -5.36 20.54 -19.35
CA CYS A 74 -6.54 21.11 -19.98
C CYS A 74 -7.83 20.82 -19.21
N LEU A 75 -8.93 21.50 -19.57
CA LEU A 75 -10.24 21.31 -18.95
C LEU A 75 -10.85 19.91 -19.18
N ALA A 76 -10.55 19.27 -20.32
CA ALA A 76 -11.04 17.92 -20.61
C ALA A 76 -10.40 16.90 -19.66
N GLU A 77 -9.07 16.94 -19.51
CA GLU A 77 -8.34 16.14 -18.53
C GLU A 77 -8.86 16.39 -17.11
N ALA A 78 -9.03 17.66 -16.68
CA ALA A 78 -9.53 17.98 -15.35
C ALA A 78 -10.93 17.40 -15.05
N ALA A 79 -11.81 17.35 -16.06
CA ALA A 79 -13.14 16.75 -15.93
C ALA A 79 -13.06 15.22 -15.83
N LEU A 80 -12.23 14.59 -16.67
CA LEU A 80 -12.01 13.15 -16.64
C LEU A 80 -11.33 12.69 -15.33
N GLY A 81 -10.34 13.44 -14.83
CA GLY A 81 -9.67 13.16 -13.56
C GLY A 81 -10.64 13.26 -12.38
N GLY A 82 -11.56 14.22 -12.42
CA GLY A 82 -12.64 14.33 -11.45
C GLY A 82 -13.55 13.08 -11.40
N LEU A 83 -13.80 12.44 -12.55
CA LEU A 83 -14.54 11.17 -12.63
C LEU A 83 -13.69 9.99 -12.17
N ALA A 84 -12.43 9.90 -12.60
CA ALA A 84 -11.51 8.82 -12.22
C ALA A 84 -11.22 8.80 -10.72
N MET A 85 -10.96 9.95 -10.10
CA MET A 85 -10.83 10.10 -8.65
C MET A 85 -12.11 9.69 -7.91
N GLN A 86 -13.30 10.01 -8.44
CA GLN A 86 -14.57 9.59 -7.84
C GLN A 86 -14.79 8.08 -7.94
N HIS A 87 -14.46 7.47 -9.08
CA HIS A 87 -14.56 6.02 -9.23
C HIS A 87 -13.57 5.30 -8.30
N LEU A 88 -12.30 5.73 -8.25
CA LEU A 88 -11.32 5.19 -7.31
C LEU A 88 -11.77 5.35 -5.85
N ALA A 89 -12.31 6.52 -5.46
CA ALA A 89 -12.86 6.71 -4.12
C ALA A 89 -14.07 5.78 -3.85
N GLY A 90 -14.90 5.51 -4.86
CA GLY A 90 -15.98 4.53 -4.81
C GLY A 90 -15.46 3.12 -4.56
N GLU A 91 -14.50 2.66 -5.37
CA GLU A 91 -13.81 1.38 -5.18
C GLU A 91 -13.16 1.28 -3.79
N LEU A 92 -12.49 2.33 -3.32
CA LEU A 92 -11.83 2.31 -2.00
C LEU A 92 -12.83 2.21 -0.82
N HIS A 93 -14.08 2.66 -0.99
CA HIS A 93 -15.09 2.68 0.07
C HIS A 93 -16.19 1.61 -0.03
N ASN A 94 -16.44 1.02 -1.20
CA ASN A 94 -17.61 0.15 -1.43
C ASN A 94 -17.49 -1.28 -0.90
N PHE A 95 -16.35 -1.68 -0.33
CA PHE A 95 -16.10 -3.06 0.01
C PHE A 95 -16.46 -3.44 1.45
N GLY A 96 -17.25 -4.51 1.58
CA GLY A 96 -17.74 -5.06 2.84
C GLY A 96 -16.66 -5.83 3.62
N GLU A 97 -16.57 -7.14 3.38
CA GLU A 97 -15.56 -7.99 4.04
C GLU A 97 -14.19 -8.00 3.33
N THR A 98 -14.13 -7.49 2.10
CA THR A 98 -12.91 -7.45 1.28
C THR A 98 -12.13 -6.16 1.52
N VAL A 99 -10.81 -6.25 1.71
CA VAL A 99 -9.95 -5.10 2.05
C VAL A 99 -8.94 -4.86 0.94
N TRP A 100 -8.74 -3.60 0.54
CA TRP A 100 -7.67 -3.19 -0.37
C TRP A 100 -6.31 -3.25 0.32
N GLU A 101 -5.34 -3.86 -0.35
CA GLU A 101 -4.00 -4.06 0.16
C GLU A 101 -2.96 -3.35 -0.68
N LEU A 102 -2.28 -2.38 -0.08
CA LEU A 102 -1.06 -1.84 -0.64
C LEU A 102 0.11 -2.80 -0.41
N ARG A 103 0.84 -3.11 -1.49
CA ARG A 103 1.94 -4.08 -1.55
C ARG A 103 3.12 -3.50 -2.33
N ASP A 104 4.31 -4.05 -2.09
CA ASP A 104 5.53 -3.76 -2.85
C ASP A 104 5.86 -2.25 -2.93
N VAL A 105 5.72 -1.51 -1.81
CA VAL A 105 5.93 -0.06 -1.79
C VAL A 105 7.42 0.25 -1.88
N ASP A 106 7.81 1.06 -2.87
CA ASP A 106 9.16 1.58 -3.03
C ASP A 106 9.14 3.07 -3.45
N ASP A 107 10.26 3.77 -3.26
CA ASP A 107 10.46 5.11 -3.85
C ASP A 107 10.99 4.92 -5.27
N ARG A 108 10.22 5.39 -6.26
CA ARG A 108 10.62 5.47 -7.66
C ARG A 108 10.58 6.93 -8.09
N SER A 109 11.71 7.39 -8.61
CA SER A 109 11.82 8.75 -9.17
C SER A 109 11.52 9.89 -8.17
N GLY A 110 11.61 9.63 -6.85
CA GLY A 110 11.28 10.62 -5.81
C GLY A 110 9.80 10.61 -5.40
N ARG A 111 9.07 9.55 -5.72
CA ARG A 111 7.64 9.36 -5.41
C ARG A 111 7.43 7.92 -4.91
N LEU A 112 6.64 7.76 -3.85
CA LEU A 112 6.25 6.43 -3.39
C LEU A 112 5.27 5.79 -4.39
N GLU A 113 5.57 4.57 -4.81
CA GLU A 113 4.72 3.77 -5.69
C GLU A 113 4.43 2.41 -5.08
N GLY A 114 3.25 1.85 -5.31
CA GLY A 114 2.88 0.53 -4.81
C GLY A 114 1.79 -0.15 -5.63
N ASN A 115 1.69 -1.46 -5.46
CA ASN A 115 0.64 -2.28 -6.07
C ASN A 115 -0.58 -2.29 -5.14
N LEU A 116 -1.79 -2.07 -5.65
CA LEU A 116 -3.01 -2.09 -4.82
C LEU A 116 -3.92 -3.25 -5.24
N VAL A 117 -4.03 -4.24 -4.35
CA VAL A 117 -4.67 -5.54 -4.62
C VAL A 117 -5.70 -5.83 -3.54
N ARG A 118 -6.92 -6.19 -3.90
CA ARG A 118 -7.99 -6.53 -2.96
C ARG A 118 -7.78 -7.94 -2.41
N SER A 119 -8.30 -8.21 -1.21
CA SER A 119 -8.08 -9.48 -0.48
C SER A 119 -8.58 -10.75 -1.19
N ASP A 120 -9.47 -10.62 -2.18
CA ASP A 120 -9.94 -11.69 -3.07
C ASP A 120 -9.07 -11.89 -4.33
N GLY A 121 -8.08 -11.01 -4.55
CA GLY A 121 -7.10 -11.08 -5.63
C GLY A 121 -7.32 -10.09 -6.77
N GLU A 122 -8.39 -9.28 -6.76
CA GLU A 122 -8.59 -8.24 -7.78
C GLU A 122 -7.56 -7.12 -7.68
N ASN A 123 -7.13 -6.58 -8.81
CA ASN A 123 -6.18 -5.49 -8.91
C ASN A 123 -6.91 -4.19 -9.29
N ILE A 124 -6.64 -3.09 -8.58
CA ILE A 124 -7.27 -1.80 -8.89
C ILE A 124 -6.92 -1.32 -10.31
N VAL A 125 -5.73 -1.69 -10.81
CA VAL A 125 -5.28 -1.34 -12.17
C VAL A 125 -6.25 -1.91 -13.22
N ASP A 126 -6.67 -3.16 -13.03
CA ASP A 126 -7.59 -3.82 -13.95
C ASP A 126 -8.99 -3.20 -13.86
N LEU A 127 -9.50 -2.93 -12.64
CA LEU A 127 -10.81 -2.28 -12.45
C LEU A 127 -10.85 -0.87 -13.07
N MET A 128 -9.87 -0.02 -12.76
CA MET A 128 -9.78 1.33 -13.30
C MET A 128 -9.59 1.34 -14.82
N THR A 129 -8.88 0.36 -15.38
CA THR A 129 -8.67 0.26 -16.85
C THR A 129 -9.91 -0.30 -17.56
N ILE A 130 -10.53 -1.37 -17.05
CA ILE A 130 -11.71 -2.01 -17.66
C ILE A 130 -12.93 -1.09 -17.64
N ASN A 131 -13.13 -0.35 -16.54
CA ASN A 131 -14.20 0.65 -16.44
C ASN A 131 -13.88 1.96 -17.19
N GLY A 132 -12.70 2.07 -17.81
CA GLY A 132 -12.30 3.24 -18.59
C GLY A 132 -12.16 4.50 -17.75
N TYR A 133 -11.45 4.45 -16.62
CA TYR A 133 -11.09 5.62 -15.81
C TYR A 133 -9.58 5.91 -15.81
N ALA A 134 -8.78 4.98 -16.29
CA ALA A 134 -7.33 5.04 -16.37
C ALA A 134 -6.83 4.14 -17.51
N ILE A 135 -5.53 4.16 -17.77
CA ILE A 135 -4.86 3.12 -18.56
C ILE A 135 -3.83 2.37 -17.72
N SER A 136 -3.60 1.10 -18.04
CA SER A 136 -2.44 0.39 -17.53
C SER A 136 -1.18 0.83 -18.27
N SER A 137 -0.38 1.69 -17.64
CA SER A 137 0.84 2.29 -18.19
C SER A 137 1.73 2.82 -17.08
N GLU A 138 3.05 2.69 -17.24
CA GLU A 138 4.05 3.38 -16.40
C GLU A 138 4.41 4.78 -16.98
N ALA A 139 3.91 5.12 -18.16
CA ALA A 139 4.16 6.37 -18.86
C ALA A 139 2.89 7.23 -18.96
N ARG A 140 3.06 8.56 -18.83
CA ARG A 140 1.97 9.55 -18.91
C ARG A 140 1.24 9.48 -20.25
N TRP A 141 -0.08 9.39 -20.21
CA TRP A 141 -0.94 9.45 -21.39
C TRP A 141 -1.35 10.88 -21.74
N GLU A 142 -1.82 11.07 -22.98
CA GLU A 142 -2.35 12.35 -23.45
C GLU A 142 -3.87 12.35 -23.28
N TRP A 143 -4.34 12.87 -22.15
CA TRP A 143 -5.74 12.91 -21.76
C TRP A 143 -6.53 14.07 -22.38
N CYS A 144 -5.87 15.06 -22.97
CA CYS A 144 -6.50 16.23 -23.57
C CYS A 144 -7.09 15.96 -24.97
N LYS A 145 -6.62 14.91 -25.64
CA LYS A 145 -7.17 14.40 -26.91
C LYS A 145 -8.28 13.36 -26.73
N VAL A 146 -8.56 12.95 -25.50
CA VAL A 146 -9.56 11.90 -25.26
C VAL A 146 -10.96 12.51 -25.26
N VAL A 147 -11.84 11.96 -26.08
CA VAL A 147 -13.25 12.34 -26.15
C VAL A 147 -14.03 11.33 -25.30
N PRO A 148 -14.79 11.75 -24.27
CA PRO A 148 -15.61 10.82 -23.50
C PRO A 148 -16.72 10.25 -24.39
N ASP A 149 -17.00 8.96 -24.25
CA ASP A 149 -18.09 8.30 -24.97
C ASP A 149 -19.36 8.39 -24.13
N PHE A 150 -20.25 9.30 -24.52
CA PHE A 150 -21.52 9.54 -23.84
C PHE A 150 -22.59 8.63 -24.43
N ASP A 151 -22.58 7.34 -24.07
CA ASP A 151 -23.74 6.47 -24.24
C ASP A 151 -24.82 6.90 -23.25
N ASP A 152 -25.97 7.35 -23.77
CA ASP A 152 -27.14 7.77 -22.98
C ASP A 152 -27.68 6.68 -22.02
N ASN A 153 -27.23 5.43 -22.15
CA ASN A 153 -27.57 4.31 -21.25
C ASN A 153 -26.51 4.01 -20.17
N GLN A 154 -25.33 4.63 -20.19
CA GLN A 154 -24.34 4.46 -19.12
C GLN A 154 -24.53 5.49 -18.01
N LEU A 155 -24.49 5.03 -16.75
CA LEU A 155 -24.64 5.90 -15.57
C LEU A 155 -23.43 6.83 -15.36
N TYR A 156 -22.30 6.50 -15.98
CA TYR A 156 -21.07 7.29 -16.02
C TYR A 156 -20.44 7.10 -17.41
N PRO A 157 -19.89 8.15 -18.05
CA PRO A 157 -19.22 7.99 -19.33
C PRO A 157 -17.92 7.21 -19.12
N ALA A 158 -17.81 6.02 -19.73
CA ALA A 158 -16.54 5.34 -19.84
C ALA A 158 -15.58 6.21 -20.68
N ILE A 159 -14.36 6.42 -20.21
CA ILE A 159 -13.34 7.06 -21.03
C ILE A 159 -12.94 6.05 -22.09
N ASN A 160 -13.43 6.24 -23.32
CA ASN A 160 -13.09 5.42 -24.47
C ASN A 160 -11.66 5.77 -24.94
N VAL A 161 -10.70 5.26 -24.18
CA VAL A 161 -9.27 5.20 -24.51
C VAL A 161 -9.08 4.24 -25.67
N GLY A 162 -9.50 4.70 -26.86
CA GLY A 162 -9.44 3.94 -28.11
C GLY A 162 -8.07 3.30 -28.28
N SER A 163 -8.07 2.06 -28.76
CA SER A 163 -6.88 1.20 -28.80
C SER A 163 -5.79 1.77 -29.71
N GLY A 164 -4.90 2.59 -29.13
CA GLY A 164 -3.82 3.31 -29.80
C GLY A 164 -4.20 4.76 -30.17
N PRO A 165 -3.19 5.60 -30.48
CA PRO A 165 -3.43 6.97 -30.96
C PRO A 165 -4.30 6.90 -32.24
N PRO A 166 -5.36 7.72 -32.35
CA PRO A 166 -6.25 7.64 -33.51
C PRO A 166 -5.49 7.98 -34.79
N SER A 167 -5.39 7.01 -35.70
CA SER A 167 -4.72 7.21 -37.00
C SER A 167 -5.44 8.21 -37.90
N ASP A 168 -6.75 8.42 -37.70
CA ASP A 168 -7.63 9.06 -38.68
C ASP A 168 -8.68 10.03 -38.11
N VAL A 169 -8.49 10.60 -36.91
CA VAL A 169 -9.33 11.72 -36.45
C VAL A 169 -8.92 13.00 -37.19
N LYS A 170 -9.56 13.20 -38.35
CA LYS A 170 -9.62 14.52 -38.99
C LYS A 170 -10.42 15.44 -38.07
N LEU A 171 -9.71 16.39 -37.44
CA LEU A 171 -10.33 17.51 -36.72
C LEU A 171 -11.15 18.35 -37.70
N ALA A 172 -12.46 18.14 -37.72
CA ALA A 172 -13.42 19.06 -38.30
C ALA A 172 -13.78 20.11 -37.24
N TYR A 173 -13.09 21.25 -37.29
CA TYR A 173 -13.55 22.50 -36.71
C TYR A 173 -13.89 23.43 -37.88
N ASP A 174 -15.18 23.68 -38.08
CA ASP A 174 -15.73 24.81 -38.83
C ASP A 174 -16.27 25.85 -37.83
#